data_AF-A0A6N6KBI0-F1
#
_entry.id   AF-A0A6N6KBI0-F1
#
_cell.length_a   1.000
_cell.length_b   1.000
_cell.length_c   1.000
_cell.angle_alpha   90.00
_cell.angle_beta   90.00
_cell.angle_gamma   90.00
#
_symmetry.space_group_name_H-M   'P 1'
#
loop_
_entity.id
_entity.type
_entity.pdbx_description
1 polymer ?
#
loop_
_entity_poly.entity_id
_entity_poly.type
_entity_poly.pdbx_seq_one_letter_code
_entity_poly.pdbx_strand_id
1 'polypeptide(L)' 'MNITGVKGNENIVITDLSGRRVLNVSTSGKNKIDIATLTPGMYLIRVMDNGELLYSGKFIKE' A
#
# COMPACT_ATOMS: atom_id res chain seq x y z
N MET A 1 2.35 -11.79 3.99
CA MET A 1 1.48 -10.88 4.78
C MET A 1 0.69 -10.07 3.77
N ASN A 2 -0.61 -9.83 3.99
CA ASN A 2 -1.46 -9.17 2.99
C ASN A 2 -2.13 -7.92 3.56
N ILE A 3 -2.27 -6.90 2.72
CA ILE A 3 -3.17 -5.77 2.96
C ILE A 3 -4.51 -6.09 2.31
N THR A 4 -5.60 -6.03 3.09
CA THR A 4 -6.96 -6.38 2.66
C THR A 4 -7.90 -5.18 2.78
N GLY A 5 -9.05 -5.22 2.10
CA GLY A 5 -10.09 -4.18 2.22
C GLY A 5 -10.05 -3.12 1.11
N VAL A 6 -9.28 -3.38 0.06
CA VAL A 6 -9.29 -2.58 -1.17
C VAL A 6 -10.43 -2.99 -2.09
N LYS A 7 -11.08 -2.00 -2.71
CA LYS A 7 -12.25 -2.09 -3.59
C LYS A 7 -11.92 -2.31 -5.08
N GLY A 8 -10.66 -2.57 -5.42
CA GLY A 8 -10.27 -3.14 -6.71
C GLY A 8 -9.97 -2.13 -7.82
N ASN A 9 -10.19 -0.83 -7.61
CA ASN A 9 -9.71 0.21 -8.54
C ASN A 9 -8.74 1.18 -7.89
N GLU A 10 -8.33 0.93 -6.65
CA GLU A 10 -7.39 1.82 -5.97
C GLU A 10 -5.96 1.62 -6.45
N ASN A 11 -5.23 2.73 -6.46
CA ASN A 11 -3.79 2.74 -6.52
C ASN A 11 -3.22 2.77 -5.10
N ILE A 12 -2.43 1.75 -4.75
CA ILE A 12 -1.73 1.67 -3.48
C ILE A 12 -0.26 2.00 -3.68
N VAL A 13 0.19 3.00 -2.91
CA VAL A 13 1.58 3.40 -2.83
C VAL A 13 2.10 3.12 -1.43
N ILE A 14 3.22 2.42 -1.33
CA ILE A 14 3.94 2.22 -0.07
C ILE A 14 5.32 2.85 -0.18
N THR A 15 5.70 3.64 0.82
CA THR A 15 7.03 4.25 0.92
C THR A 15 7.70 3.87 2.24
N ASP A 16 9.03 3.76 2.23
CA ASP A 16 9.80 3.70 3.47
C ASP A 16 9.92 5.09 4.13
N LEU A 17 10.55 5.16 5.31
CA LEU A 17 10.71 6.41 6.06
C LEU A 17 11.59 7.47 5.38
N SER A 18 12.41 7.07 4.40
CA SER A 18 13.19 8.01 3.58
C SER A 18 12.34 8.66 2.48
N GLY A 19 11.08 8.22 2.33
CA GLY A 19 10.19 8.64 1.25
C GLY A 19 10.40 7.85 -0.05
N ARG A 20 11.32 6.87 -0.06
CA ARG A 20 11.52 6.01 -1.23
C ARG A 20 10.31 5.11 -1.41
N ARG A 21 9.77 5.10 -2.63
CA ARG A 21 8.66 4.22 -3.01
C ARG A 21 9.15 2.79 -3.14
N VAL A 22 8.57 1.90 -2.33
CA VAL A 22 8.90 0.47 -2.30
C VAL A 22 7.84 -0.39 -2.99
N LEU A 23 6.61 0.11 -3.09
CA LEU A 23 5.52 -0.55 -3.80
C LEU A 23 4.59 0.47 -4.46
N ASN A 24 4.14 0.16 -5.67
CA ASN A 24 3.15 0.92 -6.43
C ASN A 24 2.30 -0.07 -7.23
N VAL A 25 1.06 -0.29 -6.81
CA VAL A 25 0.19 -1.31 -7.41
C VAL A 25 -1.21 -0.75 -7.57
N SER A 26 -1.74 -0.85 -8.79
CA SER A 26 -3.18 -0.76 -9.01
C SER A 26 -3.81 -2.10 -8.70
N THR A 27 -4.88 -2.10 -7.90
CA THR A 27 -5.53 -3.33 -7.47
C THR A 27 -6.26 -4.05 -8.62
N SER A 28 -6.75 -3.34 -9.64
CA SER A 28 -7.38 -3.90 -10.87
C SER A 28 -8.22 -5.17 -10.63
N GLY A 29 -9.16 -5.10 -9.68
CA GLY A 29 -10.06 -6.20 -9.28
C GLY A 29 -9.54 -7.10 -8.15
N LYS A 30 -8.33 -6.86 -7.63
CA LYS A 30 -7.75 -7.60 -6.49
C LYS A 30 -8.09 -6.92 -5.17
N ASN A 31 -8.66 -7.68 -4.24
CA ASN A 31 -8.98 -7.16 -2.90
C ASN A 31 -7.84 -7.30 -1.90
N LYS A 32 -6.64 -7.69 -2.38
CA LYS A 32 -5.47 -8.02 -1.56
C LYS A 32 -4.19 -7.58 -2.25
N ILE A 33 -3.24 -7.07 -1.47
CA ILE A 33 -1.87 -6.81 -1.92
C ILE A 33 -0.90 -7.58 -1.04
N ASP A 34 0.01 -8.33 -1.68
CA ASP A 34 1.09 -9.02 -0.98
C ASP A 34 2.25 -8.05 -0.69
N ILE A 35 2.66 -8.03 0.57
CA ILE A 35 3.79 -7.23 1.08
C ILE A 35 4.88 -8.11 1.70
N ALA A 36 4.88 -9.42 1.41
CA ALA A 36 5.84 -10.37 1.97
C ALA A 36 7.29 -10.05 1.59
N THR A 37 7.53 -9.42 0.44
CA THR A 37 8.87 -9.06 -0.05
C THR A 37 9.43 -7.80 0.60
N LEU A 38 8.64 -7.07 1.38
CA LEU A 38 9.13 -5.90 2.12
C LEU A 38 10.00 -6.36 3.28
N THR A 39 11.17 -5.73 3.42
CA THR A 39 12.02 -5.93 4.59
C THR A 39 11.29 -5.49 5.85
N PRO A 40 11.55 -6.11 7.02
CA PRO A 40 11.00 -5.64 8.28
C PRO A 40 11.32 -4.15 8.51
N GLY A 41 10.35 -3.39 9.02
CA GLY A 41 10.49 -1.95 9.19
C GLY A 41 9.18 -1.19 9.14
N MET A 42 9.27 0.13 9.32
CA MET A 42 8.12 1.03 9.26
C MET A 42 7.91 1.58 7.85
N TYR A 43 6.65 1.60 7.43
CA TYR A 43 6.23 2.07 6.12
C TYR A 43 5.04 3.01 6.22
N LEU A 44 4.93 3.88 5.22
CA LEU A 44 3.75 4.70 4.98
C LEU A 44 2.97 4.10 3.82
N ILE A 45 1.66 4.00 3.97
CA ILE A 45 0.74 3.54 2.93
C ILE A 45 -0.18 4.71 2.53
N ARG A 46 -0.44 4.83 1.23
CA ARG A 46 -1.48 5.67 0.66
C ARG A 46 -2.32 4.85 -0.30
N VAL A 47 -3.63 4.98 -0.18
CA VAL A 47 -4.63 4.36 -1.05
C VAL A 47 -5.38 5.48 -1.74
N MET A 48 -5.28 5.52 -3.06
CA MET A 48 -5.88 6.54 -3.91
C MET A 48 -6.92 5.89 -4.83
N ASP A 49 -8.06 6.53 -5.06
CA ASP A 49 -9.04 6.13 -6.07
C ASP A 49 -9.38 7.33 -6.96
N ASN A 50 -9.22 7.19 -8.27
CA ASN A 50 -9.44 8.28 -9.25
C ASN A 50 -8.80 9.63 -8.89
N GLY A 51 -7.65 9.62 -8.21
CA GLY A 51 -6.93 10.83 -7.78
C GLY A 51 -7.32 11.36 -6.40
N GLU A 52 -8.35 10.80 -5.76
CA GLU A 52 -8.74 11.12 -4.38
C GLU A 52 -8.02 10.21 -3.39
N LEU A 53 -7.57 10.78 -2.27
CA LEU A 53 -6.98 10.02 -1.18
C LEU A 53 -8.10 9.38 -0.35
N LEU A 54 -8.21 8.05 -0.40
CA LEU A 54 -9.17 7.30 0.42
C LEU A 54 -8.62 6.97 1.79
N TYR A 55 -7.33 6.62 1.86
CA TYR A 55 -6.69 6.25 3.11
C TYR A 55 -5.20 6.59 3.10
N SER A 56 -4.69 7.04 4.24
CA SER A 56 -3.26 7.11 4.49
C SER A 56 -2.96 6.67 5.92
N GLY A 57 -1.86 5.95 6.10
CA GLY A 57 -1.46 5.48 7.42
C GLY A 57 -0.01 5.05 7.46
N LYS A 58 0.41 4.62 8.64
CA LYS A 58 1.70 3.98 8.86
C LYS A 58 1.47 2.57 9.40
N PHE A 59 2.34 1.65 9.04
CA PHE A 59 2.35 0.30 9.61
C PHE A 59 3.79 -0.18 9.83
N ILE A 60 3.93 -1.14 10.74
CA ILE A 60 5.20 -1.83 10.99
C ILE A 60 5.07 -3.22 10.38
N LYS A 61 6.04 -3.59 9.54
CA LYS A 61 6.21 -4.93 9.02
C LYS A 61 7.21 -5.65 9.91
N GLU A 62 6.77 -6.76 10.52
CA GLU A 62 7.62 -7.70 11.26
C GLU A 62 8.16 -8.80 10.36
#